data_AF-A0A7L0YVE6-F1
#
_entry.id   AF-A0A7L0YVE6-F1
#
_cell.length_a   1.000
_cell.length_b   1.000
_cell.length_c   1.000
_cell.angle_alpha   90.00
_cell.angle_beta   90.00
_cell.angle_gamma   90.00
#
_symmetry.space_group_name_H-M   'P 1'
#
loop_
_entity.id
_entity.type
_entity.pdbx_description
1 polymer ?
#
loop_
_entity_poly.entity_id
_entity_poly.type
_entity_poly.pdbx_seq_one_letter_code
_entity_poly.pdbx_strand_id
1 'polypeptide(L)'
;SPTGSHVEWCKQLIAATISSQISGSVPSEGVSRDYRALRDGNKLAQMEEAPLFPGESIKVIAKDVMYICPFMGAVSGTLTVTDFRMFIKSVERDPPFVVDVPLGVISRVEKIGVQSHGDNSCGIEIVCKDMRNLRLAYKQEEQNRLEIFENLVTRAFPVSNGLPLFAFSYKEKFAVNGWKVYDPMAEYKRQGLPNESWKISKINSSYELCDTYPAVLVVPTSVKDDDLSKVAAFRAKGRVPVLSWIHPESQATITRCSQPSVGPNDKRCKEDEKYLQTIMDANAQSHKLIIFDARQNSVADTNKAKGGGYECESAYPNAELVFLEIHNIHVMRESLRKLKEIVYPTIDETRWLSNVDSTHWLEYIRMLLAGAVRIADKIESGKTSVVVHCSDGWDRTAQLTALAMLMLDSYYRTIKGFEVLVEKEWISFGHRFAMRVGHGDDDHADADRSPIFLQFIDCVWQMTKQFPAAFEFNELFLITILDHLYSCLFGTFLCNCEKERLKEEVSTKTVSLWSYINSQLEEFTNPFYVNYENHVLYPVASLNHLELWVNYYIRWNPRMRPQVPIHQNLKELLAIRTELQKKVEDLQREAATRSISSSSDRGSSPSHSATPVHTSV
;
A
#
# COMPACT_ATOMS: atom_id res chain seq x y z
N SER A 1 -2.22 22.96 -19.45
CA SER A 1 -2.71 22.83 -18.07
C SER A 1 -1.58 22.42 -17.15
N PRO A 2 -1.49 22.92 -15.90
CA PRO A 2 -0.35 22.65 -15.00
C PRO A 2 -0.28 21.20 -14.51
N THR A 3 -1.34 20.41 -14.72
CA THR A 3 -1.45 18.99 -14.35
C THR A 3 -0.51 18.05 -15.12
N GLY A 4 0.21 18.54 -16.13
CA GLY A 4 1.04 17.72 -17.02
C GLY A 4 2.33 17.20 -16.41
N SER A 5 3.04 17.97 -15.56
CA SER A 5 4.38 17.57 -15.07
C SER A 5 4.34 16.48 -14.01
N HIS A 6 3.30 16.41 -13.17
CA HIS A 6 3.14 15.35 -12.16
C HIS A 6 2.66 14.03 -12.76
N VAL A 7 1.73 14.08 -13.73
CA VAL A 7 1.29 12.89 -14.48
C VAL A 7 2.44 12.35 -15.31
N GLU A 8 3.19 13.22 -15.98
CA GLU A 8 4.39 12.82 -16.72
C GLU A 8 5.50 12.33 -15.79
N TRP A 9 5.58 12.82 -14.55
CA TRP A 9 6.52 12.30 -13.56
C TRP A 9 6.14 10.91 -13.05
N CYS A 10 4.90 10.62 -12.68
CA CYS A 10 4.56 9.24 -12.33
C CYS A 10 4.77 8.33 -13.53
N LYS A 11 4.41 8.79 -14.74
CA LYS A 11 4.79 8.11 -15.98
C LYS A 11 6.30 8.00 -16.15
N GLN A 12 7.15 8.91 -15.68
CA GLN A 12 8.63 8.89 -15.74
C GLN A 12 9.30 8.21 -14.54
N LEU A 13 8.69 8.08 -13.37
CA LEU A 13 9.12 7.13 -12.34
C LEU A 13 8.86 5.71 -12.88
N ILE A 14 7.77 5.58 -13.63
CA ILE A 14 7.40 4.42 -14.44
C ILE A 14 8.21 4.36 -15.77
N ALA A 15 8.74 5.45 -16.35
CA ALA A 15 9.37 5.49 -17.70
C ALA A 15 10.87 5.82 -17.76
N ALA A 16 11.47 6.40 -16.73
CA ALA A 16 12.88 6.18 -16.39
C ALA A 16 13.13 4.70 -16.02
N THR A 17 12.03 3.97 -15.76
CA THR A 17 11.96 2.50 -15.74
C THR A 17 11.70 1.89 -17.16
N ILE A 18 11.50 2.67 -18.23
CA ILE A 18 11.15 2.22 -19.61
C ILE A 18 12.15 2.69 -20.70
N SER A 19 13.03 3.65 -20.44
CA SER A 19 13.96 4.17 -21.46
C SER A 19 15.21 3.30 -21.67
N SER A 20 15.05 2.14 -22.31
CA SER A 20 16.04 1.60 -23.26
C SER A 20 15.47 0.35 -23.96
N GLN A 21 14.96 0.50 -25.18
CA GLN A 21 15.07 -0.47 -26.29
C GLN A 21 14.13 -0.06 -27.43
N ILE A 22 14.57 0.87 -28.28
CA ILE A 22 14.14 0.89 -29.68
C ILE A 22 15.42 0.98 -30.51
N SER A 23 15.93 -0.18 -30.94
CA SER A 23 16.92 -0.26 -32.01
C SER A 23 16.42 -1.25 -33.06
N GLY A 24 15.62 -0.74 -34.00
CA GLY A 24 15.35 -1.37 -35.29
C GLY A 24 16.25 -0.73 -36.33
N SER A 25 17.16 -1.51 -36.92
CA SER A 25 18.11 -1.09 -37.93
C SER A 25 17.44 -0.76 -39.26
N VAL A 26 17.55 0.50 -39.72
CA VAL A 26 17.45 0.86 -41.15
C VAL A 26 18.48 1.96 -41.43
N PRO A 27 19.36 1.83 -42.45
CA PRO A 27 20.32 2.87 -42.79
C PRO A 27 19.69 3.88 -43.75
N SER A 28 19.91 5.18 -43.52
CA SER A 28 19.85 6.16 -44.61
C SER A 28 20.88 7.27 -44.45
N GLU A 29 21.76 7.28 -45.44
CA GLU A 29 22.62 8.31 -46.03
C GLU A 29 22.55 9.76 -45.50
N GLY A 30 23.75 10.36 -45.44
CA GLY A 30 24.02 11.62 -44.77
C GLY A 30 23.75 12.88 -45.57
N VAL A 31 23.70 14.00 -44.84
CA VAL A 31 23.93 15.34 -45.36
C VAL A 31 24.64 16.21 -44.30
N SER A 32 25.77 16.77 -44.74
CA SER A 32 26.56 17.92 -44.30
C SER A 32 26.53 18.42 -42.85
N ARG A 33 27.71 18.37 -42.23
CA ARG A 33 28.15 19.22 -41.12
C ARG A 33 28.24 20.69 -41.56
N ASP A 34 28.23 21.56 -40.54
CA ASP A 34 28.40 23.01 -40.55
C ASP A 34 27.10 23.82 -40.63
N TYR A 35 26.91 24.72 -39.65
CA TYR A 35 25.72 25.57 -39.34
C TYR A 35 24.79 25.17 -38.16
N ARG A 36 25.28 24.53 -37.09
CA ARG A 36 24.51 24.40 -35.81
C ARG A 36 25.18 24.89 -34.51
N ALA A 37 26.41 25.38 -34.55
CA ALA A 37 27.22 25.54 -33.33
C ALA A 37 26.84 26.69 -32.37
N LEU A 38 25.89 27.57 -32.69
CA LEU A 38 25.59 28.76 -31.86
C LEU A 38 24.15 28.84 -31.32
N ARG A 39 23.27 27.92 -31.73
CA ARG A 39 21.87 27.84 -31.24
C ARG A 39 21.60 26.63 -30.33
N ASP A 40 22.52 25.65 -30.31
CA ASP A 40 22.39 24.41 -29.54
C ASP A 40 22.83 24.55 -28.07
N GLY A 41 23.68 25.53 -27.72
CA GLY A 41 24.15 25.70 -26.33
C GLY A 41 23.04 26.01 -25.31
N ASN A 42 22.06 26.82 -25.69
CA ASN A 42 20.91 27.13 -24.81
C ASN A 42 19.82 26.05 -24.85
N LYS A 43 19.75 25.22 -25.90
CA LYS A 43 18.82 24.09 -25.97
C LYS A 43 19.34 22.87 -25.21
N LEU A 44 20.64 22.57 -25.29
CA LEU A 44 21.25 21.49 -24.49
C LEU A 44 21.12 21.77 -22.99
N ALA A 45 21.34 23.03 -22.57
CA ALA A 45 21.20 23.44 -21.17
C ALA A 45 19.76 23.27 -20.65
N GLN A 46 18.74 23.62 -21.45
CA GLN A 46 17.32 23.37 -21.11
C GLN A 46 16.93 21.88 -21.18
N MET A 47 17.66 21.07 -21.95
CA MET A 47 17.36 19.65 -22.12
C MET A 47 17.90 18.78 -20.97
N GLU A 48 18.76 19.29 -20.09
CA GLU A 48 19.33 18.53 -18.97
C GLU A 48 18.69 18.80 -17.60
N GLU A 49 17.84 19.82 -17.49
CA GLU A 49 17.24 20.20 -16.20
C GLU A 49 16.20 19.17 -15.71
N ALA A 50 16.25 18.88 -14.41
CA ALA A 50 15.30 17.98 -13.76
C ALA A 50 13.89 18.61 -13.78
N PRO A 51 12.83 17.85 -14.12
CA PRO A 51 11.47 18.35 -13.99
C PRO A 51 11.16 18.60 -12.52
N LEU A 52 10.70 19.81 -12.20
CA LEU A 52 10.40 20.23 -10.83
C LEU A 52 8.90 20.20 -10.55
N PHE A 53 8.53 19.71 -9.37
CA PHE A 53 7.17 19.88 -8.85
C PHE A 53 6.91 21.29 -8.34
N PRO A 54 5.63 21.70 -8.26
CA PRO A 54 5.29 22.92 -7.55
C PRO A 54 5.75 22.87 -6.10
N GLY A 55 6.64 23.79 -5.74
CA GLY A 55 7.27 23.85 -4.42
C GLY A 55 8.64 23.17 -4.33
N GLU A 56 9.04 22.42 -5.36
CA GLU A 56 10.37 21.81 -5.46
C GLU A 56 11.41 22.84 -5.89
N SER A 57 12.60 22.77 -5.28
CA SER A 57 13.71 23.66 -5.61
C SER A 57 15.05 22.93 -5.66
N ILE A 58 15.84 23.26 -6.68
CA ILE A 58 17.18 22.72 -6.87
C ILE A 58 18.10 23.22 -5.75
N LYS A 59 18.89 22.30 -5.18
CA LYS A 59 19.88 22.58 -4.14
C LYS A 59 21.30 22.47 -4.69
N VAL A 60 21.55 21.45 -5.53
CA VAL A 60 22.87 21.21 -6.13
C VAL A 60 22.70 20.72 -7.56
N ILE A 61 23.58 21.18 -8.45
CA ILE A 61 23.77 20.62 -9.79
C ILE A 61 25.25 20.28 -9.94
N ALA A 62 25.55 19.06 -10.35
CA ALA A 62 26.89 18.59 -10.60
C ALA A 62 26.96 17.89 -11.96
N LYS A 63 27.84 18.39 -12.83
CA LYS A 63 28.11 17.78 -14.13
C LYS A 63 29.15 16.67 -14.01
N ASP A 64 29.25 15.84 -15.04
CA ASP A 64 30.25 14.77 -15.15
C ASP A 64 30.24 13.76 -13.99
N VAL A 65 29.08 13.58 -13.34
CA VAL A 65 28.90 12.56 -12.30
C VAL A 65 28.69 11.22 -12.98
N MET A 66 29.45 10.20 -12.58
CA MET A 66 29.31 8.85 -13.12
C MET A 66 28.38 8.03 -12.23
N TYR A 67 27.24 7.62 -12.77
CA TYR A 67 26.39 6.59 -12.18
C TYR A 67 26.92 5.21 -12.60
N ILE A 68 27.25 4.36 -11.63
CA ILE A 68 27.69 2.99 -11.87
C ILE A 68 26.46 2.09 -11.89
N CYS A 69 25.83 1.95 -13.06
CA CYS A 69 24.68 1.09 -13.24
C CYS A 69 25.10 -0.39 -13.18
N PRO A 70 24.54 -1.20 -12.27
CA PRO A 70 24.92 -2.62 -12.18
C PRO A 70 24.56 -3.43 -13.43
N PHE A 71 23.64 -2.94 -14.26
CA PHE A 71 23.15 -3.64 -15.45
C PHE A 71 23.79 -3.16 -16.76
N MET A 72 24.25 -1.91 -16.80
CA MET A 72 24.65 -1.22 -18.04
C MET A 72 26.06 -0.62 -17.99
N GLY A 73 26.76 -0.73 -16.86
CA GLY A 73 28.06 -0.11 -16.64
C GLY A 73 27.98 1.36 -16.23
N ALA A 74 29.12 2.04 -16.30
CA ALA A 74 29.20 3.46 -15.93
C ALA A 74 28.51 4.35 -16.98
N VAL A 75 27.72 5.32 -16.51
CA VAL A 75 27.04 6.33 -17.33
C VAL A 75 27.37 7.69 -16.75
N SER A 76 27.97 8.58 -17.55
CA SER A 76 28.24 9.96 -17.14
C SER A 76 27.02 10.83 -17.44
N GLY A 77 26.70 11.74 -16.53
CA GLY A 77 25.58 12.67 -16.71
C GLY A 77 25.58 13.81 -15.69
N THR A 78 24.51 14.60 -15.75
CA THR A 78 24.27 15.72 -14.84
C THR A 78 23.42 15.23 -13.66
N LEU A 79 23.97 15.32 -12.45
CA LEU A 79 23.28 15.08 -11.18
C LEU A 79 22.62 16.37 -10.69
N THR A 80 21.35 16.29 -10.34
CA THR A 80 20.58 17.34 -9.69
C THR A 80 20.04 16.81 -8.36
N VAL A 81 20.25 17.53 -7.27
CA VAL A 81 19.64 17.26 -5.97
C VAL A 81 18.68 18.40 -5.66
N THR A 82 17.43 18.08 -5.34
CA THR A 82 16.40 19.03 -4.92
C THR A 82 16.08 18.86 -3.44
N ASP A 83 15.04 19.52 -2.95
CA ASP A 83 14.43 19.22 -1.65
C ASP A 83 13.49 17.99 -1.67
N PHE A 84 13.31 17.34 -2.83
CA PHE A 84 12.46 16.16 -2.96
C PHE A 84 13.16 14.94 -3.56
N ARG A 85 14.03 15.11 -4.57
CA ARG A 85 14.61 14.01 -5.34
C ARG A 85 16.09 14.19 -5.63
N MET A 86 16.74 13.07 -5.93
CA MET A 86 17.98 12.98 -6.67
C MET A 86 17.68 12.56 -8.10
N PHE A 87 18.16 13.33 -9.07
CA PHE A 87 17.89 13.13 -10.50
C PHE A 87 19.21 13.12 -11.29
N ILE A 88 19.44 12.09 -12.10
CA ILE A 88 20.58 12.01 -13.02
C ILE A 88 20.05 11.89 -14.43
N LYS A 89 20.56 12.70 -15.35
CA LYS A 89 20.24 12.61 -16.77
C LYS A 89 21.52 12.56 -17.59
N SER A 90 21.57 11.61 -18.51
CA SER A 90 22.62 11.48 -19.53
C SER A 90 21.98 11.50 -20.91
N VAL A 91 22.42 12.45 -21.73
CA VAL A 91 21.98 12.62 -23.12
C VAL A 91 22.87 11.89 -24.12
N GLU A 92 23.83 11.07 -23.64
CA GLU A 92 24.72 10.26 -24.48
C GLU A 92 23.98 9.15 -25.24
N ARG A 93 22.74 8.85 -24.85
CA ARG A 93 21.89 7.81 -25.44
C ARG A 93 20.56 8.41 -25.91
N ASP A 94 19.97 7.78 -26.92
CA ASP A 94 18.59 8.05 -27.35
C ASP A 94 17.76 6.75 -27.23
N PRO A 95 16.70 6.73 -26.41
CA PRO A 95 16.26 7.80 -25.51
C PRO A 95 17.27 8.08 -24.36
N PRO A 96 17.26 9.30 -23.77
CA PRO A 96 18.16 9.67 -22.69
C PRO A 96 18.08 8.71 -21.49
N PHE A 97 19.21 8.48 -20.85
CA PHE A 97 19.29 7.69 -19.63
C PHE A 97 18.94 8.55 -18.42
N VAL A 98 17.99 8.11 -17.60
CA VAL A 98 17.48 8.85 -16.45
C VAL A 98 17.46 7.98 -15.20
N VAL A 99 17.90 8.54 -14.08
CA VAL A 99 17.72 7.97 -12.73
C VAL A 99 17.00 9.00 -11.88
N ASP A 100 15.76 8.72 -11.49
CA ASP A 100 14.97 9.56 -10.58
C ASP A 100 14.72 8.79 -9.27
N VAL A 101 15.06 9.43 -8.15
CA VAL A 101 15.04 8.83 -6.81
C VAL A 101 14.49 9.85 -5.83
N PRO A 102 13.24 9.68 -5.35
CA PRO A 102 12.74 10.47 -4.23
C PRO A 102 13.65 10.30 -3.02
N LEU A 103 14.00 11.41 -2.37
CA LEU A 103 14.95 11.41 -1.27
C LEU A 103 14.44 10.64 -0.05
N GLY A 104 13.13 10.61 0.20
CA GLY A 104 12.54 9.82 1.29
C GLY A 104 12.71 8.29 1.18
N VAL A 105 13.06 7.82 -0.03
CA VAL A 105 13.40 6.41 -0.32
C VAL A 105 14.82 6.07 0.13
N ILE A 106 15.69 7.07 0.29
CA ILE A 106 17.06 6.86 0.74
C ILE A 106 17.04 6.43 2.21
N SER A 107 17.66 5.30 2.51
CA SER A 107 17.83 4.81 3.87
C SER A 107 19.19 5.20 4.44
N ARG A 108 20.23 5.23 3.61
CA ARG A 108 21.61 5.51 4.04
C ARG A 108 22.44 6.06 2.89
N VAL A 109 23.37 6.94 3.21
CA VAL A 109 24.34 7.53 2.27
C VAL A 109 25.75 7.35 2.85
N GLU A 110 26.65 6.72 2.09
CA GLU A 110 28.02 6.43 2.53
C GLU A 110 29.04 6.93 1.50
N LYS A 111 30.18 7.44 1.97
CA LYS A 111 31.33 7.74 1.10
C LYS A 111 32.09 6.45 0.82
N ILE A 112 32.39 6.19 -0.44
CA ILE A 112 33.11 4.99 -0.88
C ILE A 112 34.37 5.35 -1.67
N GLY A 113 35.40 4.51 -1.60
CA GLY A 113 36.50 4.52 -2.57
C GLY A 113 36.09 3.75 -3.82
N VAL A 114 36.35 4.30 -5.00
CA VAL A 114 36.07 3.66 -6.30
C VAL A 114 37.40 3.50 -7.03
N GLN A 115 37.83 2.25 -7.22
CA GLN A 115 39.01 1.95 -8.03
C GLN A 115 38.62 2.03 -9.52
N SER A 116 39.18 2.99 -10.26
CA SER A 116 39.08 3.03 -11.71
C SER A 116 40.42 3.44 -12.31
N HIS A 117 40.97 2.58 -13.17
CA HIS A 117 42.14 2.85 -14.04
C HIS A 117 43.34 3.59 -13.39
N GLY A 118 43.73 3.21 -12.17
CA GLY A 118 44.93 3.75 -11.52
C GLY A 118 44.76 5.07 -10.75
N ASP A 119 43.56 5.69 -10.81
CA ASP A 119 43.21 6.86 -10.01
C ASP A 119 42.29 6.46 -8.83
N ASN A 120 42.61 6.95 -7.63
CA ASN A 120 41.74 6.85 -6.46
C ASN A 120 40.55 7.81 -6.61
N SER A 121 39.54 7.43 -7.39
CA SER A 121 38.26 8.13 -7.37
C SER A 121 37.53 7.80 -6.06
N CYS A 122 36.80 8.77 -5.49
CA CYS A 122 35.89 8.48 -4.39
C CYS A 122 34.48 8.86 -4.83
N GLY A 123 33.48 8.27 -4.19
CA GLY A 123 32.11 8.21 -4.64
C GLY A 123 31.13 8.16 -3.48
N ILE A 124 29.86 8.00 -3.83
CA ILE A 124 28.77 7.82 -2.86
C ILE A 124 28.07 6.49 -3.14
N GLU A 125 27.84 5.70 -2.11
CA GLU A 125 26.88 4.60 -2.11
C GLU A 125 25.60 5.05 -1.41
N ILE A 126 24.47 4.85 -2.07
CA ILE A 126 23.15 5.21 -1.58
C ILE A 126 22.35 3.91 -1.44
N VAL A 127 21.95 3.59 -0.23
CA VAL A 127 21.13 2.41 0.08
C VAL A 127 19.69 2.85 0.15
N CYS A 128 18.83 2.27 -0.68
CA CYS A 128 17.43 2.65 -0.78
C CYS A 128 16.49 1.62 -0.13
N LYS A 129 15.31 2.09 0.30
CA LYS A 129 14.21 1.29 0.86
C LYS A 129 13.46 0.49 -0.20
N ASP A 130 13.54 0.90 -1.46
CA ASP A 130 12.81 0.36 -2.61
C ASP A 130 13.55 -0.78 -3.33
N MET A 131 14.34 -1.60 -2.62
CA MET A 131 15.04 -2.79 -3.17
C MET A 131 16.24 -2.51 -4.10
N ARG A 132 16.75 -1.27 -4.19
CA ARG A 132 18.00 -0.96 -4.91
C ARG A 132 19.06 -0.30 -4.05
N ASN A 133 20.28 -0.30 -4.56
CA ASN A 133 21.40 0.55 -4.11
C ASN A 133 21.98 1.25 -5.33
N LEU A 134 22.43 2.50 -5.17
CA LEU A 134 23.00 3.33 -6.22
C LEU A 134 24.44 3.67 -5.88
N ARG A 135 25.30 3.73 -6.89
CA ARG A 135 26.71 4.11 -6.74
C ARG A 135 27.05 5.24 -7.69
N LEU A 136 27.59 6.32 -7.14
CA LEU A 136 28.06 7.49 -7.85
C LEU A 136 29.57 7.62 -7.70
N ALA A 137 30.26 8.07 -8.75
CA ALA A 137 31.69 8.38 -8.73
C ALA A 137 31.95 9.77 -9.32
N TYR A 138 33.00 10.43 -8.82
CA TYR A 138 33.39 11.79 -9.23
C TYR A 138 34.77 11.80 -9.89
N LYS A 139 34.97 12.73 -10.82
CA LYS A 139 36.31 13.14 -11.28
C LYS A 139 36.91 14.10 -10.25
N GLN A 140 38.24 14.10 -10.10
CA GLN A 140 39.07 14.54 -8.95
C GLN A 140 38.85 15.95 -8.30
N GLU A 141 37.91 16.79 -8.73
CA GLU A 141 37.73 18.13 -8.12
C GLU A 141 37.04 18.06 -6.75
N GLU A 142 37.76 18.40 -5.67
CA GLU A 142 37.33 18.18 -4.27
C GLU A 142 36.14 19.03 -3.81
N GLN A 143 36.00 20.26 -4.31
CA GLN A 143 35.07 21.26 -3.76
C GLN A 143 33.58 20.90 -4.00
N ASN A 144 33.22 20.44 -5.21
CA ASN A 144 31.84 20.08 -5.56
C ASN A 144 31.36 18.80 -4.83
N ARG A 145 32.29 17.96 -4.34
CA ARG A 145 31.98 16.63 -3.79
C ARG A 145 31.39 16.70 -2.39
N LEU A 146 31.94 17.57 -1.55
CA LEU A 146 31.44 17.81 -0.21
C LEU A 146 30.03 18.41 -0.26
N GLU A 147 29.82 19.39 -1.14
CA GLU A 147 28.53 20.05 -1.31
C GLU A 147 27.42 19.07 -1.75
N ILE A 148 27.70 18.17 -2.70
CA ILE A 148 26.74 17.13 -3.14
C ILE A 148 26.40 16.21 -1.97
N PHE A 149 27.41 15.69 -1.27
CA PHE A 149 27.20 14.75 -0.17
C PHE A 149 26.39 15.39 0.96
N GLU A 150 26.78 16.59 1.39
CA GLU A 150 26.10 17.33 2.45
C GLU A 150 24.66 17.66 2.07
N ASN A 151 24.41 18.20 0.88
CA ASN A 151 23.05 18.45 0.43
C ASN A 151 22.23 17.16 0.32
N LEU A 152 22.81 16.08 -0.21
CA LEU A 152 22.09 14.81 -0.30
C LEU A 152 21.68 14.29 1.08
N VAL A 153 22.60 14.27 2.05
CA VAL A 153 22.31 13.83 3.43
C VAL A 153 21.28 14.75 4.10
N THR A 154 21.49 16.07 4.06
CA THR A 154 20.57 17.02 4.69
C THR A 154 19.16 16.96 4.11
N ARG A 155 19.01 16.73 2.80
CA ARG A 155 17.70 16.68 2.13
C ARG A 155 17.06 15.29 2.13
N ALA A 156 17.84 14.21 2.23
CA ALA A 156 17.34 12.85 2.43
C ALA A 156 16.83 12.60 3.86
N PHE A 157 17.44 13.27 4.83
CA PHE A 157 17.10 13.12 6.25
C PHE A 157 16.63 14.44 6.87
N PRO A 158 15.56 15.08 6.35
CA PRO A 158 15.12 16.39 6.81
C PRO A 158 14.74 16.40 8.29
N VAL A 159 14.13 15.34 8.84
CA VAL A 159 13.73 15.28 10.25
C VAL A 159 14.95 15.33 11.17
N SER A 160 15.99 14.54 10.89
CA SER A 160 17.26 14.58 11.63
C SER A 160 17.98 15.94 11.53
N ASN A 161 17.69 16.70 10.47
CA ASN A 161 18.30 18.01 10.21
C ASN A 161 17.39 19.20 10.56
N GLY A 162 16.28 18.97 11.28
CA GLY A 162 15.35 20.03 11.68
C GLY A 162 14.63 20.73 10.51
N LEU A 163 14.52 20.05 9.37
CA LEU A 163 13.83 20.50 8.17
C LEU A 163 12.46 19.81 8.02
N PRO A 164 11.49 20.47 7.38
CA PRO A 164 10.21 19.83 7.08
C PRO A 164 10.36 18.77 5.98
N LEU A 165 9.53 17.73 6.05
CA LEU A 165 9.35 16.80 4.94
C LEU A 165 8.76 17.51 3.72
N PHE A 166 9.11 17.04 2.51
CA PHE A 166 8.70 17.70 1.26
C PHE A 166 7.18 17.82 1.09
N ALA A 167 6.39 16.90 1.64
CA ALA A 167 4.92 16.96 1.64
C ALA A 167 4.34 18.30 2.12
N PHE A 168 5.02 19.00 3.03
CA PHE A 168 4.60 20.31 3.54
C PHE A 168 5.01 21.48 2.63
N SER A 169 5.91 21.23 1.67
CA SER A 169 6.36 22.20 0.67
C SER A 169 5.69 22.01 -0.68
N TYR A 170 5.10 20.83 -0.93
CA TYR A 170 4.45 20.46 -2.18
C TYR A 170 3.13 21.22 -2.40
N LYS A 171 2.97 21.82 -3.59
CA LYS A 171 1.88 22.78 -3.91
C LYS A 171 1.01 22.40 -5.11
N GLU A 172 1.14 21.18 -5.63
CA GLU A 172 0.28 20.73 -6.73
C GLU A 172 -1.19 20.73 -6.28
N LYS A 173 -2.09 21.00 -7.24
CA LYS A 173 -3.53 21.00 -6.98
C LYS A 173 -4.22 19.95 -7.83
N PHE A 174 -5.08 19.19 -7.19
CA PHE A 174 -5.88 18.13 -7.80
C PHE A 174 -7.36 18.52 -7.80
N ALA A 175 -8.13 17.96 -8.74
CA ALA A 175 -9.57 18.20 -8.82
C ALA A 175 -10.33 17.56 -7.65
N VAL A 176 -9.78 16.47 -7.10
CA VAL A 176 -10.35 15.72 -5.97
C VAL A 176 -9.54 15.99 -4.72
N ASN A 177 -10.22 16.23 -3.59
CA ASN A 177 -9.58 16.30 -2.28
C ASN A 177 -9.63 14.92 -1.60
N GLY A 178 -8.51 14.19 -1.69
CA GLY A 178 -8.33 12.86 -1.10
C GLY A 178 -8.46 12.83 0.43
N TRP A 179 -8.30 13.95 1.14
CA TRP A 179 -8.56 14.02 2.58
C TRP A 179 -10.03 13.82 2.96
N LYS A 180 -10.94 13.80 1.97
CA LYS A 180 -12.36 13.53 2.15
C LYS A 180 -12.77 12.11 1.76
N VAL A 181 -11.82 11.23 1.41
CA VAL A 181 -12.13 9.85 1.02
C VAL A 181 -12.75 9.05 2.15
N TYR A 182 -12.28 9.29 3.38
CA TYR A 182 -12.71 8.60 4.59
C TYR A 182 -13.46 9.54 5.53
N ASP A 183 -14.67 9.14 5.88
CA ASP A 183 -15.47 9.70 6.98
C ASP A 183 -15.87 8.53 7.90
N PRO A 184 -15.38 8.48 9.16
CA PRO A 184 -15.69 7.41 10.09
C PRO A 184 -17.20 7.18 10.26
N MET A 185 -17.99 8.25 10.31
CA MET A 185 -19.44 8.15 10.50
C MET A 185 -20.12 7.55 9.27
N ALA A 186 -19.69 7.95 8.07
CA ALA A 186 -20.22 7.41 6.83
C ALA A 186 -19.87 5.92 6.67
N GLU A 187 -18.65 5.52 7.04
CA GLU A 187 -18.20 4.14 6.97
C GLU A 187 -18.94 3.24 7.96
N TYR A 188 -19.10 3.66 9.22
CA TYR A 188 -19.91 2.89 10.18
C TYR A 188 -21.38 2.82 9.75
N LYS A 189 -21.93 3.89 9.19
CA LYS A 189 -23.30 3.89 8.63
C LYS A 189 -23.45 2.91 7.48
N ARG A 190 -22.44 2.79 6.59
CA ARG A 190 -22.43 1.79 5.50
C ARG A 190 -22.52 0.37 6.05
N GLN A 191 -21.89 0.11 7.19
CA GLN A 191 -21.95 -1.19 7.90
C GLN A 191 -23.23 -1.39 8.73
N GLY A 192 -24.20 -0.46 8.68
CA GLY A 192 -25.46 -0.56 9.43
C GLY A 192 -25.36 -0.13 10.89
N LEU A 193 -24.39 0.72 11.25
CA LEU A 193 -24.14 1.19 12.61
C LEU A 193 -24.50 2.68 12.79
N PRO A 194 -24.89 3.12 13.99
CA PRO A 194 -25.15 2.30 15.19
C PRO A 194 -26.41 1.44 15.02
N ASN A 195 -26.53 0.40 15.84
CA ASN A 195 -27.70 -0.47 15.91
C ASN A 195 -28.03 -0.78 17.39
N GLU A 196 -28.93 -1.74 17.65
CA GLU A 196 -29.33 -2.10 19.02
C GLU A 196 -28.14 -2.58 19.88
N SER A 197 -27.22 -3.35 19.27
CA SER A 197 -26.10 -3.97 19.97
C SER A 197 -24.84 -3.10 20.04
N TRP A 198 -24.66 -2.17 19.11
CA TRP A 198 -23.43 -1.38 18.95
C TRP A 198 -23.72 0.12 18.83
N LYS A 199 -22.99 0.93 19.61
CA LYS A 199 -23.06 2.39 19.59
C LYS A 199 -21.76 3.01 19.09
N ILE A 200 -21.89 4.18 18.47
CA ILE A 200 -20.76 5.05 18.14
C ILE A 200 -20.46 5.94 19.35
N SER A 201 -19.35 5.66 20.04
CA SER A 201 -18.89 6.41 21.21
C SER A 201 -17.94 7.53 20.82
N LYS A 202 -18.09 8.67 21.50
CA LYS A 202 -17.19 9.85 21.41
C LYS A 202 -16.25 9.96 22.61
N ILE A 203 -16.17 8.93 23.45
CA ILE A 203 -15.30 8.93 24.65
C ILE A 203 -13.84 9.26 24.34
N ASN A 204 -13.36 8.94 23.12
CA ASN A 204 -11.99 9.20 22.70
C ASN A 204 -11.84 10.45 21.84
N SER A 205 -12.82 11.37 21.80
CA SER A 205 -12.75 12.55 20.92
C SER A 205 -11.60 13.50 21.25
N SER A 206 -11.12 13.51 22.49
CA SER A 206 -9.93 14.24 22.94
C SER A 206 -8.66 13.36 22.99
N TYR A 207 -8.76 12.09 22.57
CA TYR A 207 -7.66 11.12 22.60
C TYR A 207 -7.12 10.82 24.01
N GLU A 208 -7.96 10.94 25.03
CA GLU A 208 -7.62 10.68 26.44
C GLU A 208 -7.76 9.21 26.83
N LEU A 209 -8.74 8.50 26.27
CA LEU A 209 -8.91 7.06 26.53
C LEU A 209 -7.76 6.26 25.90
N CYS A 210 -7.43 6.57 24.65
CA CYS A 210 -6.33 5.96 23.91
C CYS A 210 -5.82 6.91 22.82
N ASP A 211 -4.60 7.42 22.99
CA ASP A 211 -4.01 8.43 22.11
C ASP A 211 -3.55 7.92 20.73
N THR A 212 -3.50 6.61 20.57
CA THR A 212 -3.17 5.91 19.32
C THR A 212 -4.38 5.32 18.61
N TYR A 213 -5.59 5.55 19.13
CA TYR A 213 -6.86 5.16 18.51
C TYR A 213 -7.54 6.34 17.84
N PRO A 214 -8.54 6.08 16.98
CA PRO A 214 -9.27 7.15 16.37
C PRO A 214 -10.17 7.89 17.38
N ALA A 215 -10.57 9.12 17.01
CA ALA A 215 -11.44 9.95 17.84
C ALA A 215 -12.82 9.33 18.12
N VAL A 216 -13.29 8.48 17.20
CA VAL A 216 -14.61 7.84 17.24
C VAL A 216 -14.44 6.33 17.30
N LEU A 217 -15.05 5.69 18.30
CA LEU A 217 -14.94 4.26 18.57
C LEU A 217 -16.32 3.60 18.55
N VAL A 218 -16.43 2.42 17.96
CA VAL A 218 -17.66 1.62 18.03
C VAL A 218 -17.50 0.53 19.09
N VAL A 219 -18.41 0.55 20.07
CA VAL A 219 -18.39 -0.29 21.27
C VAL A 219 -19.80 -0.84 21.55
N PRO A 220 -19.96 -1.91 22.33
CA PRO A 220 -21.28 -2.43 22.65
C PRO A 220 -22.15 -1.39 23.39
N THR A 221 -23.44 -1.33 23.05
CA THR A 221 -24.37 -0.29 23.53
C THR A 221 -24.49 -0.26 25.05
N SER A 222 -24.53 -1.44 25.69
CA SER A 222 -24.74 -1.62 27.13
C SER A 222 -23.53 -1.28 28.01
N VAL A 223 -22.34 -1.09 27.42
CA VAL A 223 -21.12 -0.76 28.18
C VAL A 223 -21.12 0.71 28.60
N LYS A 224 -20.78 0.98 29.86
CA LYS A 224 -20.63 2.33 30.41
C LYS A 224 -19.20 2.85 30.23
N ASP A 225 -19.05 4.17 30.13
CA ASP A 225 -17.75 4.83 29.92
C ASP A 225 -16.76 4.57 31.09
N ASP A 226 -17.26 4.48 32.33
CA ASP A 226 -16.46 4.11 33.51
C ASP A 226 -15.89 2.68 33.40
N ASP A 227 -16.71 1.73 32.93
CA ASP A 227 -16.27 0.36 32.71
C ASP A 227 -15.22 0.34 31.59
N LEU A 228 -15.46 1.06 30.49
CA LEU A 228 -14.54 1.16 29.36
C LEU A 228 -13.18 1.76 29.76
N SER A 229 -13.16 2.73 30.68
CA SER A 229 -11.91 3.31 31.22
C SER A 229 -11.09 2.28 32.00
N LYS A 230 -11.73 1.36 32.73
CA LYS A 230 -11.04 0.27 33.42
C LYS A 230 -10.54 -0.80 32.44
N VAL A 231 -11.30 -1.09 31.39
CA VAL A 231 -10.85 -1.95 30.27
C VAL A 231 -9.60 -1.34 29.62
N ALA A 232 -9.60 -0.02 29.37
CA ALA A 232 -8.43 0.68 28.83
C ALA A 232 -7.22 0.57 29.75
N ALA A 233 -7.39 0.69 31.07
CA ALA A 233 -6.30 0.48 32.03
C ALA A 233 -5.74 -0.96 32.03
N PHE A 234 -6.53 -1.96 31.63
CA PHE A 234 -6.11 -3.35 31.53
C PHE A 234 -5.52 -3.71 30.16
N ARG A 235 -5.86 -2.97 29.10
CA ARG A 235 -5.36 -3.22 27.74
C ARG A 235 -4.10 -2.39 27.48
N ALA A 236 -3.04 -3.02 26.95
CA ALA A 236 -1.79 -2.31 26.69
C ALA A 236 -2.01 -1.03 25.87
N LYS A 237 -1.45 0.09 26.33
CA LYS A 237 -1.62 1.42 25.69
C LYS A 237 -3.07 1.93 25.62
N GLY A 238 -4.00 1.40 26.40
CA GLY A 238 -5.40 1.83 26.37
C GLY A 238 -6.20 1.30 25.17
N ARG A 239 -5.63 0.41 24.36
CA ARG A 239 -6.21 -0.04 23.09
C ARG A 239 -7.25 -1.14 23.33
N VAL A 240 -8.40 -0.71 23.81
CA VAL A 240 -9.57 -1.55 24.12
C VAL A 240 -10.11 -2.27 22.89
N PRO A 241 -10.82 -3.41 23.04
CA PRO A 241 -11.49 -4.05 21.92
C PRO A 241 -12.55 -3.11 21.33
N VAL A 242 -12.44 -2.79 20.04
CA VAL A 242 -13.41 -1.95 19.32
C VAL A 242 -13.73 -2.58 17.97
N LEU A 243 -14.93 -2.29 17.44
CA LEU A 243 -15.40 -2.87 16.19
C LEU A 243 -14.62 -2.34 14.99
N SER A 244 -14.10 -3.26 14.17
CA SER A 244 -13.58 -3.00 12.83
C SER A 244 -14.63 -3.29 11.76
N TRP A 245 -15.35 -4.40 11.87
CA TRP A 245 -16.33 -4.80 10.86
C TRP A 245 -17.47 -5.61 11.47
N ILE A 246 -18.64 -5.57 10.85
CA ILE A 246 -19.81 -6.36 11.22
C ILE A 246 -20.45 -6.99 9.99
N HIS A 247 -20.78 -8.27 10.10
CA HIS A 247 -21.43 -9.02 9.03
C HIS A 247 -22.87 -8.52 8.83
N PRO A 248 -23.27 -8.18 7.59
CA PRO A 248 -24.57 -7.55 7.32
C PRO A 248 -25.75 -8.41 7.78
N GLU A 249 -25.66 -9.73 7.60
CA GLU A 249 -26.74 -10.66 7.99
C GLU A 249 -26.57 -11.25 9.40
N SER A 250 -25.48 -11.95 9.69
CA SER A 250 -25.31 -12.69 10.95
C SER A 250 -24.99 -11.84 12.16
N GLN A 251 -24.63 -10.56 11.96
CA GLN A 251 -24.15 -9.65 13.01
C GLN A 251 -22.86 -10.12 13.71
N ALA A 252 -22.16 -11.12 13.16
CA ALA A 252 -20.84 -11.51 13.63
C ALA A 252 -19.83 -10.38 13.38
N THR A 253 -19.00 -10.06 14.39
CA THR A 253 -18.11 -8.91 14.33
C THR A 253 -16.64 -9.27 14.33
N ILE A 254 -15.84 -8.45 13.64
CA ILE A 254 -14.39 -8.38 13.85
C ILE A 254 -14.14 -7.20 14.77
N THR A 255 -13.58 -7.48 15.95
CA THR A 255 -13.11 -6.46 16.89
C THR A 255 -11.59 -6.52 17.02
N ARG A 256 -10.95 -5.39 17.35
CA ARG A 256 -9.49 -5.30 17.46
C ARG A 256 -9.04 -4.62 18.74
N CYS A 257 -7.93 -5.08 19.30
CA CYS A 257 -7.29 -4.52 20.50
C CYS A 257 -5.79 -4.78 20.56
N SER A 258 -5.16 -4.29 21.64
CA SER A 258 -3.88 -4.79 22.13
C SER A 258 -4.05 -5.97 23.09
N GLN A 259 -2.94 -6.58 23.49
CA GLN A 259 -2.93 -7.60 24.54
C GLN A 259 -3.50 -7.09 25.88
N PRO A 260 -4.06 -8.00 26.71
CA PRO A 260 -4.39 -7.71 28.11
C PRO A 260 -3.13 -7.66 28.99
N SER A 261 -3.20 -6.92 30.10
CA SER A 261 -2.10 -6.71 31.06
C SER A 261 -2.19 -7.69 32.23
N VAL A 262 -2.24 -8.98 31.89
CA VAL A 262 -2.37 -10.11 32.84
C VAL A 262 -1.14 -10.19 33.76
N GLY A 263 0.05 -10.10 33.17
CA GLY A 263 1.32 -10.18 33.85
C GLY A 263 1.65 -11.56 34.42
N PRO A 264 2.79 -11.69 35.13
CA PRO A 264 3.21 -12.95 35.74
C PRO A 264 2.33 -13.41 36.91
N ASN A 265 1.51 -12.51 37.47
CA ASN A 265 0.64 -12.78 38.62
C ASN A 265 -0.81 -13.09 38.23
N ASP A 266 -1.08 -13.40 36.96
CA ASP A 266 -2.41 -13.73 36.45
C ASP A 266 -3.48 -12.70 36.86
N LYS A 267 -3.16 -11.41 36.73
CA LYS A 267 -4.10 -10.32 37.02
C LYS A 267 -5.32 -10.45 36.13
N ARG A 268 -6.48 -10.17 36.72
CA ARG A 268 -7.79 -10.21 36.08
C ARG A 268 -8.45 -8.85 36.11
N CYS A 269 -9.29 -8.59 35.13
CA CYS A 269 -10.12 -7.39 35.06
C CYS A 269 -11.57 -7.81 34.81
N LYS A 270 -12.42 -7.67 35.83
CA LYS A 270 -13.84 -8.06 35.73
C LYS A 270 -14.56 -7.28 34.63
N GLU A 271 -14.18 -6.02 34.45
CA GLU A 271 -14.75 -5.17 33.41
C GLU A 271 -14.32 -5.62 32.01
N ASP A 272 -13.08 -6.06 31.79
CA ASP A 272 -12.63 -6.62 30.50
C ASP A 272 -13.28 -7.96 30.20
N GLU A 273 -13.38 -8.85 31.19
CA GLU A 273 -14.10 -10.13 31.08
C GLU A 273 -15.57 -9.90 30.68
N LYS A 274 -16.26 -8.99 31.39
CA LYS A 274 -17.63 -8.59 31.06
C LYS A 274 -17.72 -7.91 29.69
N TYR A 275 -16.71 -7.14 29.31
CA TYR A 275 -16.69 -6.45 28.02
C TYR A 275 -16.64 -7.44 26.86
N LEU A 276 -15.74 -8.44 26.91
CA LEU A 276 -15.67 -9.49 25.91
C LEU A 276 -16.94 -10.36 25.89
N GLN A 277 -17.52 -10.66 27.06
CA GLN A 277 -18.81 -11.32 27.14
C GLN A 277 -19.91 -10.50 26.43
N THR A 278 -19.92 -9.18 26.59
CA THR A 278 -20.89 -8.30 25.92
C THR A 278 -20.71 -8.28 24.40
N ILE A 279 -19.47 -8.36 23.90
CA ILE A 279 -19.20 -8.51 22.45
C ILE A 279 -19.77 -9.82 21.92
N MET A 280 -19.64 -10.91 22.69
CA MET A 280 -20.22 -12.19 22.33
C MET A 280 -21.75 -12.13 22.33
N ASP A 281 -22.36 -11.58 23.38
CA ASP A 281 -23.81 -11.46 23.54
C ASP A 281 -24.45 -10.55 22.46
N ALA A 282 -23.67 -9.64 21.86
CA ALA A 282 -24.11 -8.82 20.74
C ALA A 282 -24.36 -9.61 19.45
N ASN A 283 -23.90 -10.86 19.37
CA ASN A 283 -24.13 -11.79 18.27
C ASN A 283 -25.03 -12.95 18.73
N ALA A 284 -26.30 -12.91 18.33
CA ALA A 284 -27.29 -13.92 18.70
C ALA A 284 -27.05 -15.32 18.08
N GLN A 285 -26.13 -15.46 17.12
CA GLN A 285 -25.90 -16.71 16.38
C GLN A 285 -24.85 -17.62 17.02
N SER A 286 -24.06 -17.13 17.99
CA SER A 286 -22.95 -17.88 18.58
C SER A 286 -22.89 -17.71 20.10
N HIS A 287 -22.65 -18.82 20.81
CA HIS A 287 -22.39 -18.83 22.26
C HIS A 287 -20.89 -18.85 22.60
N LYS A 288 -20.03 -18.61 21.61
CA LYS A 288 -18.59 -18.53 21.75
C LYS A 288 -18.05 -17.26 21.10
N LEU A 289 -16.92 -16.79 21.62
CA LEU A 289 -16.08 -15.75 21.04
C LEU A 289 -14.72 -16.35 20.67
N ILE A 290 -14.21 -16.09 19.47
CA ILE A 290 -12.86 -16.56 19.11
C ILE A 290 -11.88 -15.40 19.24
N ILE A 291 -10.80 -15.59 19.99
CA ILE A 291 -9.72 -14.61 20.14
C ILE A 291 -8.54 -15.09 19.30
N PHE A 292 -8.20 -14.33 18.27
CA PHE A 292 -7.00 -14.55 17.46
C PHE A 292 -5.86 -13.66 17.96
N ASP A 293 -4.92 -14.28 18.67
CA ASP A 293 -3.65 -13.65 18.98
C ASP A 293 -2.68 -13.90 17.83
N ALA A 294 -2.25 -12.81 17.18
CA ALA A 294 -1.37 -12.91 16.02
C ALA A 294 -0.01 -13.52 16.36
N ARG A 295 0.40 -13.50 17.63
CA ARG A 295 1.77 -13.87 18.05
C ARG A 295 2.00 -15.36 18.01
N GLN A 296 3.28 -15.71 18.08
CA GLN A 296 3.71 -17.02 18.54
C GLN A 296 3.40 -17.19 20.02
N ASN A 297 2.94 -18.39 20.40
CA ASN A 297 2.62 -18.71 21.80
C ASN A 297 3.79 -18.38 22.75
N SER A 298 5.02 -18.76 22.39
CA SER A 298 6.24 -18.48 23.18
C SER A 298 6.51 -16.97 23.38
N VAL A 299 6.19 -16.16 22.38
CA VAL A 299 6.30 -14.71 22.45
C VAL A 299 5.21 -14.13 23.35
N ALA A 300 4.00 -14.69 23.31
CA ALA A 300 2.90 -14.30 24.19
C ALA A 300 3.23 -14.59 25.66
N ASP A 301 3.83 -15.76 25.96
CA ASP A 301 4.33 -16.09 27.30
C ASP A 301 5.44 -15.12 27.77
N THR A 302 6.37 -14.76 26.88
CA THR A 302 7.40 -13.76 27.19
C THR A 302 6.78 -12.39 27.51
N ASN A 303 5.72 -12.01 26.79
CA ASN A 303 4.99 -10.77 27.09
C ASN A 303 4.25 -10.86 28.44
N LYS A 304 3.66 -12.03 28.75
CA LYS A 304 3.03 -12.30 30.05
C LYS A 304 4.03 -12.07 31.19
N ALA A 305 5.25 -12.60 31.08
CA ALA A 305 6.31 -12.36 32.07
C ALA A 305 6.67 -10.88 32.23
N LYS A 306 6.50 -10.06 31.18
CA LYS A 306 6.78 -8.62 31.16
C LYS A 306 5.59 -7.73 31.51
N GLY A 307 4.47 -8.30 31.97
CA GLY A 307 3.28 -7.54 32.38
C GLY A 307 2.14 -7.48 31.36
N GLY A 308 2.36 -7.95 30.12
CA GLY A 308 1.33 -8.18 29.11
C GLY A 308 0.64 -9.54 29.32
N GLY A 309 0.27 -10.23 28.23
CA GLY A 309 -0.27 -11.59 28.32
C GLY A 309 -1.34 -11.88 27.28
N TYR A 310 -2.23 -12.82 27.59
CA TYR A 310 -3.33 -13.28 26.75
C TYR A 310 -4.47 -13.79 27.64
N GLU A 311 -5.66 -13.87 27.07
CA GLU A 311 -6.90 -14.30 27.71
C GLU A 311 -6.86 -15.80 28.01
N CYS A 312 -6.92 -16.18 29.29
CA CYS A 312 -6.95 -17.59 29.69
C CYS A 312 -8.38 -18.12 29.79
N GLU A 313 -8.60 -19.38 29.44
CA GLU A 313 -9.93 -20.03 29.45
C GLU A 313 -10.61 -19.95 30.83
N SER A 314 -9.86 -20.00 31.93
CA SER A 314 -10.41 -19.87 33.28
C SER A 314 -10.99 -18.48 33.60
N ALA A 315 -10.46 -17.43 32.97
CA ALA A 315 -10.97 -16.06 33.14
C ALA A 315 -12.02 -15.70 32.09
N TYR A 316 -11.93 -16.29 30.89
CA TYR A 316 -12.80 -16.05 29.75
C TYR A 316 -13.44 -17.37 29.27
N PRO A 317 -14.40 -17.94 30.02
CA PRO A 317 -14.89 -19.31 29.81
C PRO A 317 -15.59 -19.55 28.47
N ASN A 318 -16.13 -18.49 27.84
CA ASN A 318 -16.79 -18.59 26.53
C ASN A 318 -15.88 -18.11 25.38
N ALA A 319 -14.61 -17.84 25.65
CA ALA A 319 -13.64 -17.42 24.65
C ALA A 319 -12.67 -18.55 24.32
N GLU A 320 -12.46 -18.80 23.02
CA GLU A 320 -11.45 -19.73 22.52
C GLU A 320 -10.25 -18.92 22.01
N LEU A 321 -9.07 -19.10 22.61
CA LEU A 321 -7.85 -18.42 22.20
C LEU A 321 -7.08 -19.23 21.16
N VAL A 322 -6.69 -18.57 20.08
CA VAL A 322 -5.96 -19.15 18.96
C VAL A 322 -4.71 -18.30 18.65
N PHE A 323 -3.54 -18.92 18.72
CA PHE A 323 -2.30 -18.32 18.25
C PHE A 323 -2.13 -18.52 16.74
N LEU A 324 -1.79 -17.44 16.03
CA LEU A 324 -1.53 -17.46 14.58
C LEU A 324 -0.05 -17.60 14.22
N GLU A 325 0.84 -17.57 15.22
CA GLU A 325 2.27 -17.82 15.06
C GLU A 325 3.02 -16.79 14.19
N ILE A 326 2.45 -15.61 13.95
CA ILE A 326 3.08 -14.57 13.13
C ILE A 326 4.19 -13.87 13.93
N HIS A 327 5.39 -13.87 13.36
CA HIS A 327 6.60 -13.33 13.98
C HIS A 327 6.57 -11.79 14.09
N ASN A 328 7.48 -11.24 14.89
CA ASN A 328 7.54 -9.80 15.18
C ASN A 328 8.23 -8.98 14.07
N ILE A 329 8.24 -7.66 14.27
CA ILE A 329 8.78 -6.68 13.32
C ILE A 329 10.26 -6.91 12.95
N HIS A 330 11.08 -7.45 13.87
CA HIS A 330 12.50 -7.66 13.64
C HIS A 330 12.74 -8.81 12.67
N VAL A 331 11.95 -9.88 12.78
CA VAL A 331 12.01 -11.02 11.86
C VAL A 331 11.60 -10.59 10.45
N MET A 332 10.56 -9.74 10.34
CA MET A 332 10.09 -9.24 9.03
C MET A 332 11.13 -8.33 8.37
N ARG A 333 11.81 -7.48 9.16
CA ARG A 333 12.93 -6.65 8.67
C ARG A 333 14.06 -7.52 8.13
N GLU A 334 14.47 -8.53 8.89
CA GLU A 334 15.55 -9.44 8.49
C GLU A 334 15.20 -10.24 7.24
N SER A 335 13.95 -10.69 7.12
CA SER A 335 13.45 -11.40 5.94
C SER A 335 13.54 -10.53 4.68
N LEU A 336 13.09 -9.27 4.73
CA LEU A 336 13.19 -8.34 3.60
C LEU A 336 14.65 -8.01 3.28
N ARG A 337 15.51 -7.87 4.29
CA ARG A 337 16.95 -7.63 4.10
C ARG A 337 17.58 -8.76 3.28
N LYS A 338 17.33 -10.02 3.66
CA LYS A 338 17.78 -11.20 2.90
C LYS A 338 17.19 -11.23 1.49
N LEU A 339 15.91 -10.89 1.34
CA LEU A 339 15.27 -10.82 0.02
C LEU A 339 15.96 -9.80 -0.88
N LYS A 340 16.28 -8.60 -0.35
CA LYS A 340 17.02 -7.57 -1.10
C LYS A 340 18.38 -8.07 -1.58
N GLU A 341 19.10 -8.82 -0.76
CA GLU A 341 20.43 -9.34 -1.10
C GLU A 341 20.42 -10.34 -2.26
N ILE A 342 19.35 -11.12 -2.41
CA ILE A 342 19.26 -12.14 -3.48
C ILE A 342 18.68 -11.59 -4.79
N VAL A 343 17.98 -10.45 -4.74
CA VAL A 343 17.33 -9.86 -5.93
C VAL A 343 18.10 -8.71 -6.56
N TYR A 344 19.00 -8.06 -5.83
CA TYR A 344 19.75 -6.89 -6.32
C TYR A 344 21.22 -6.89 -5.87
N PRO A 345 22.19 -6.59 -6.75
CA PRO A 345 22.00 -6.22 -8.17
C PRO A 345 21.85 -7.41 -9.11
N THR A 346 22.40 -8.57 -8.75
CA THR A 346 22.48 -9.74 -9.63
C THR A 346 21.77 -10.92 -8.99
N ILE A 347 21.02 -11.67 -9.79
CA ILE A 347 20.29 -12.86 -9.37
C ILE A 347 21.13 -14.10 -9.71
N ASP A 348 21.33 -14.98 -8.73
CA ASP A 348 21.84 -16.33 -8.98
C ASP A 348 20.71 -17.24 -9.46
N GLU A 349 20.60 -17.39 -10.78
CA GLU A 349 19.57 -18.21 -11.43
C GLU A 349 19.66 -19.69 -11.03
N THR A 350 20.87 -20.20 -10.73
CA THR A 350 21.08 -21.62 -10.41
C THR A 350 20.55 -22.00 -9.04
N ARG A 351 20.53 -21.05 -8.10
CA ARG A 351 20.06 -21.23 -6.72
C ARG A 351 18.82 -20.40 -6.41
N TRP A 352 18.13 -19.90 -7.43
CA TRP A 352 17.03 -18.95 -7.26
C TRP A 352 15.99 -19.40 -6.23
N LEU A 353 15.41 -20.60 -6.42
CA LEU A 353 14.35 -21.11 -5.54
C LEU A 353 14.84 -21.31 -4.09
N SER A 354 16.04 -21.89 -3.91
CA SER A 354 16.62 -22.08 -2.58
C SER A 354 16.97 -20.76 -1.90
N ASN A 355 17.43 -19.77 -2.68
CA ASN A 355 17.74 -18.44 -2.16
C ASN A 355 16.46 -17.75 -1.70
N VAL A 356 15.39 -17.76 -2.52
CA VAL A 356 14.07 -17.21 -2.15
C VAL A 356 13.54 -17.87 -0.89
N ASP A 357 13.57 -19.21 -0.81
CA ASP A 357 13.13 -19.96 0.36
C ASP A 357 13.89 -19.57 1.63
N SER A 358 15.21 -19.38 1.54
CA SER A 358 16.07 -18.98 2.68
C SER A 358 15.76 -17.59 3.27
N THR A 359 15.02 -16.75 2.53
CA THR A 359 14.54 -15.45 3.04
C THR A 359 13.35 -15.61 3.97
N HIS A 360 12.59 -16.71 3.82
CA HIS A 360 11.27 -16.94 4.42
C HIS A 360 10.20 -15.89 4.11
N TRP A 361 10.43 -15.00 3.13
CA TRP A 361 9.48 -13.91 2.83
C TRP A 361 8.09 -14.46 2.47
N LEU A 362 8.02 -15.39 1.52
CA LEU A 362 6.77 -16.03 1.10
C LEU A 362 6.12 -16.85 2.22
N GLU A 363 6.91 -17.41 3.12
CA GLU A 363 6.40 -18.11 4.30
C GLU A 363 5.68 -17.12 5.24
N TYR A 364 6.23 -15.93 5.47
CA TYR A 364 5.54 -14.93 6.28
C TYR A 364 4.30 -14.34 5.60
N ILE A 365 4.30 -14.18 4.27
CA ILE A 365 3.10 -13.82 3.49
C ILE A 365 2.03 -14.92 3.63
N ARG A 366 2.42 -16.19 3.52
CA ARG A 366 1.53 -17.35 3.73
C ARG A 366 0.90 -17.34 5.11
N MET A 367 1.68 -17.11 6.16
CA MET A 367 1.17 -17.07 7.54
C MET A 367 0.13 -15.96 7.74
N LEU A 368 0.36 -14.77 7.18
CA LEU A 368 -0.59 -13.66 7.24
C LEU A 368 -1.90 -13.99 6.51
N LEU A 369 -1.82 -14.48 5.28
CA LEU A 369 -2.99 -14.88 4.50
C LEU A 369 -3.77 -16.02 5.18
N ALA A 370 -3.06 -17.03 5.70
CA ALA A 370 -3.69 -18.14 6.43
C ALA A 370 -4.40 -17.65 7.70
N GLY A 371 -3.80 -16.73 8.45
CA GLY A 371 -4.42 -16.11 9.61
C GLY A 371 -5.69 -15.32 9.24
N ALA A 372 -5.63 -14.51 8.19
CA ALA A 372 -6.77 -13.75 7.70
C ALA A 372 -7.91 -14.65 7.17
N VAL A 373 -7.59 -15.73 6.46
CA VAL A 373 -8.56 -16.74 6.02
C VAL A 373 -9.26 -17.39 7.21
N ARG A 374 -8.54 -17.73 8.28
CA ARG A 374 -9.15 -18.29 9.50
C ARG A 374 -10.11 -17.30 10.15
N ILE A 375 -9.76 -16.02 10.19
CA ILE A 375 -10.63 -14.96 10.72
C ILE A 375 -11.89 -14.85 9.86
N ALA A 376 -11.74 -14.74 8.54
CA ALA A 376 -12.85 -14.64 7.60
C ALA A 376 -13.77 -15.87 7.64
N ASP A 377 -13.22 -17.09 7.73
CA ASP A 377 -13.99 -18.33 7.85
C ASP A 377 -14.81 -18.40 9.15
N LYS A 378 -14.26 -17.96 10.29
CA LYS A 378 -15.04 -17.92 11.55
C LYS A 378 -16.21 -16.94 11.49
N ILE A 379 -16.05 -15.85 10.76
CA ILE A 379 -17.10 -14.85 10.56
C ILE A 379 -18.16 -15.34 9.58
N GLU A 380 -17.75 -15.80 8.40
CA GLU A 380 -18.64 -16.18 7.31
C GLU A 380 -19.24 -17.58 7.49
N SER A 381 -18.42 -18.60 7.72
CA SER A 381 -18.90 -19.99 7.87
C SER A 381 -19.37 -20.26 9.29
N GLY A 382 -18.62 -19.77 10.27
CA GLY A 382 -18.90 -19.99 11.70
C GLY A 382 -20.00 -19.10 12.26
N LYS A 383 -20.31 -17.97 11.60
CA LYS A 383 -21.20 -16.92 12.12
C LYS A 383 -20.81 -16.47 13.55
N THR A 384 -19.51 -16.57 13.88
CA THR A 384 -18.96 -16.30 15.21
C THR A 384 -18.20 -14.99 15.21
N SER A 385 -18.43 -14.15 16.22
CA SER A 385 -17.65 -12.92 16.42
C SER A 385 -16.22 -13.24 16.85
N VAL A 386 -15.28 -12.39 16.46
CA VAL A 386 -13.86 -12.57 16.73
C VAL A 386 -13.21 -11.31 17.31
N VAL A 387 -12.21 -11.52 18.17
CA VAL A 387 -11.32 -10.49 18.67
C VAL A 387 -9.94 -10.75 18.10
N VAL A 388 -9.34 -9.75 17.43
CA VAL A 388 -8.00 -9.86 16.84
C VAL A 388 -7.05 -8.94 17.59
N HIS A 389 -5.98 -9.49 18.14
CA HIS A 389 -4.94 -8.68 18.78
C HIS A 389 -3.54 -9.25 18.56
N CYS A 390 -2.55 -8.49 19.01
CA CYS A 390 -1.18 -8.94 19.13
C CYS A 390 -0.61 -8.32 20.41
N SER A 391 0.67 -7.89 20.44
CA SER A 391 1.22 -7.13 21.57
C SER A 391 0.56 -5.75 21.66
N ASP A 392 0.86 -4.84 20.73
CA ASP A 392 0.36 -3.45 20.77
C ASP A 392 -0.91 -3.22 19.93
N GLY A 393 -1.30 -4.13 19.04
CA GLY A 393 -2.54 -4.01 18.28
C GLY A 393 -2.52 -3.04 17.09
N TRP A 394 -1.33 -2.64 16.60
CA TRP A 394 -1.18 -1.71 15.46
C TRP A 394 -0.34 -2.23 14.28
N ASP A 395 0.30 -3.40 14.39
CA ASP A 395 1.08 -4.03 13.30
C ASP A 395 0.30 -5.23 12.73
N ARG A 396 0.57 -6.44 13.25
CA ARG A 396 -0.08 -7.69 12.81
C ARG A 396 -1.60 -7.64 12.89
N THR A 397 -2.14 -6.96 13.91
CA THR A 397 -3.59 -6.76 14.04
C THR A 397 -4.15 -5.98 12.86
N ALA A 398 -3.49 -4.91 12.41
CA ALA A 398 -3.93 -4.14 11.24
C ALA A 398 -3.85 -4.97 9.96
N GLN A 399 -2.78 -5.78 9.80
CA GLN A 399 -2.65 -6.71 8.67
C GLN A 399 -3.82 -7.70 8.64
N LEU A 400 -4.11 -8.36 9.76
CA LEU A 400 -5.11 -9.40 9.85
C LEU A 400 -6.54 -8.87 9.68
N THR A 401 -6.89 -7.76 10.35
CA THR A 401 -8.24 -7.19 10.22
C THR A 401 -8.47 -6.69 8.80
N ALA A 402 -7.52 -5.95 8.22
CA ALA A 402 -7.66 -5.42 6.86
C ALA A 402 -7.77 -6.53 5.80
N LEU A 403 -6.95 -7.60 5.90
CA LEU A 403 -7.01 -8.73 4.98
C LEU A 403 -8.33 -9.50 5.11
N ALA A 404 -8.81 -9.77 6.34
CA ALA A 404 -10.09 -10.42 6.54
C ALA A 404 -11.26 -9.56 6.00
N MET A 405 -11.21 -8.24 6.19
CA MET A 405 -12.19 -7.32 5.62
C MET A 405 -12.20 -7.33 4.09
N LEU A 406 -11.03 -7.39 3.43
CA LEU A 406 -10.97 -7.53 1.96
C LEU A 406 -11.59 -8.84 1.46
N MET A 407 -11.41 -9.92 2.22
CA MET A 407 -12.02 -11.21 1.91
C MET A 407 -13.55 -11.14 2.04
N LEU A 408 -14.05 -10.54 3.11
CA LEU A 408 -15.46 -10.54 3.47
C LEU A 408 -16.30 -9.49 2.72
N ASP A 409 -15.77 -8.28 2.51
CA ASP A 409 -16.55 -7.13 2.06
C ASP A 409 -16.04 -6.61 0.71
N SER A 410 -16.86 -6.77 -0.34
CA SER A 410 -16.50 -6.37 -1.70
C SER A 410 -16.33 -4.86 -1.85
N TYR A 411 -16.89 -4.03 -0.93
CA TYR A 411 -16.66 -2.59 -0.93
C TYR A 411 -15.17 -2.27 -0.86
N TYR A 412 -14.42 -2.92 0.03
CA TYR A 412 -12.99 -2.66 0.21
C TYR A 412 -12.12 -3.11 -0.97
N ARG A 413 -12.69 -3.81 -1.95
CA ARG A 413 -12.01 -4.20 -3.20
C ARG A 413 -12.18 -3.18 -4.32
N THR A 414 -13.04 -2.17 -4.13
CA THR A 414 -13.09 -0.99 -4.99
C THR A 414 -11.87 -0.09 -4.71
N ILE A 415 -11.48 0.78 -5.65
CA ILE A 415 -10.40 1.76 -5.45
C ILE A 415 -10.71 2.60 -4.21
N LYS A 416 -11.89 3.25 -4.18
CA LYS A 416 -12.30 4.09 -3.06
C LYS A 416 -12.41 3.31 -1.75
N GLY A 417 -12.96 2.10 -1.79
CA GLY A 417 -13.10 1.28 -0.59
C GLY A 417 -11.75 0.82 -0.04
N PHE A 418 -10.78 0.51 -0.90
CA PHE A 418 -9.42 0.20 -0.45
C PHE A 418 -8.74 1.40 0.19
N GLU A 419 -8.92 2.61 -0.37
CA GLU A 419 -8.45 3.86 0.24
C GLU A 419 -9.06 4.07 1.63
N VAL A 420 -10.38 3.85 1.76
CA VAL A 420 -11.09 3.88 3.05
C VAL A 420 -10.55 2.82 4.02
N LEU A 421 -10.27 1.61 3.55
CA LEU A 421 -9.70 0.55 4.38
C LEU A 421 -8.34 0.96 4.95
N VAL A 422 -7.47 1.58 4.14
CA VAL A 422 -6.17 2.08 4.57
C VAL A 422 -6.32 3.25 5.55
N GLU A 423 -7.13 4.25 5.24
CA GLU A 423 -7.39 5.38 6.15
C GLU A 423 -8.00 4.92 7.49
N LYS A 424 -8.88 3.92 7.46
CA LYS A 424 -9.49 3.34 8.65
C LYS A 424 -8.48 2.47 9.42
N GLU A 425 -8.16 1.30 8.91
CA GLU A 425 -7.51 0.22 9.68
C GLU A 425 -6.02 0.41 9.92
N TRP A 426 -5.38 1.25 9.12
CA TRP A 426 -3.95 1.55 9.25
C TRP A 426 -3.73 2.93 9.84
N ILE A 427 -4.24 3.97 9.19
CA ILE A 427 -3.93 5.35 9.57
C ILE A 427 -4.66 5.75 10.86
N SER A 428 -5.99 5.69 10.89
CA SER A 428 -6.78 6.12 12.05
C SER A 428 -6.57 5.24 13.29
N PHE A 429 -6.34 3.94 13.06
CA PHE A 429 -6.02 2.98 14.11
C PHE A 429 -4.56 2.99 14.56
N GLY A 430 -3.73 3.90 14.06
CA GLY A 430 -2.42 4.21 14.63
C GLY A 430 -1.32 3.21 14.29
N HIS A 431 -1.31 2.65 13.07
CA HIS A 431 -0.09 2.06 12.56
C HIS A 431 1.00 3.12 12.50
N ARG A 432 2.17 2.82 13.09
CA ARG A 432 3.24 3.79 13.31
C ARG A 432 4.07 4.04 12.05
N PHE A 433 3.46 4.57 10.98
CA PHE A 433 4.09 4.72 9.67
C PHE A 433 5.42 5.48 9.73
N ALA A 434 5.46 6.65 10.40
CA ALA A 434 6.68 7.45 10.51
C ALA A 434 7.84 6.66 11.11
N MET A 435 7.58 5.90 12.16
CA MET A 435 8.57 5.06 12.83
C MET A 435 8.92 3.79 12.02
N ARG A 436 7.94 3.08 11.48
CA ARG A 436 8.16 1.82 10.74
C ARG A 436 8.94 2.06 9.44
N VAL A 437 8.80 3.24 8.85
CA VAL A 437 9.48 3.65 7.61
C VAL A 437 10.77 4.45 7.87
N GLY A 438 10.83 5.21 8.97
CA GLY A 438 11.91 6.18 9.23
C GLY A 438 11.87 7.33 8.23
N HIS A 439 10.76 8.07 8.18
CA HIS A 439 10.60 9.19 7.25
C HIS A 439 11.56 10.33 7.59
N GLY A 440 12.54 10.57 6.72
CA GLY A 440 13.50 11.66 6.85
C GLY A 440 14.43 11.55 8.07
N ASP A 441 14.61 10.34 8.61
CA ASP A 441 15.44 10.03 9.76
C ASP A 441 16.68 9.24 9.29
N ASP A 442 17.87 9.64 9.75
CA ASP A 442 19.17 9.08 9.38
C ASP A 442 19.61 7.85 10.20
N ASP A 443 18.90 7.50 11.27
CA ASP A 443 19.12 6.28 12.04
C ASP A 443 18.58 5.04 11.31
N HIS A 444 19.28 4.67 10.24
CA HIS A 444 18.98 3.48 9.44
C HIS A 444 19.05 2.16 10.22
N ALA A 445 19.66 2.15 11.41
CA ALA A 445 19.80 0.98 12.27
C ALA A 445 18.65 0.82 13.27
N ASP A 446 17.73 1.80 13.33
CA ASP A 446 16.58 1.77 14.25
C ASP A 446 15.83 0.44 14.17
N ALA A 447 15.76 -0.23 15.32
CA ALA A 447 15.14 -1.52 15.48
C ALA A 447 13.62 -1.49 15.32
N ASP A 448 12.99 -0.32 15.31
CA ASP A 448 11.56 -0.15 15.05
C ASP A 448 11.18 -0.08 13.56
N ARG A 449 12.16 0.09 12.65
CA ARG A 449 11.90 0.05 11.20
C ARG A 449 11.56 -1.37 10.74
N SER A 450 10.46 -1.54 10.01
CA SER A 450 9.98 -2.85 9.56
C SER A 450 8.93 -2.76 8.44
N PRO A 451 8.93 -3.69 7.46
CA PRO A 451 8.07 -3.62 6.27
C PRO A 451 6.64 -4.14 6.46
N ILE A 452 5.98 -3.75 7.55
CA ILE A 452 4.67 -4.29 7.94
C ILE A 452 3.57 -3.93 6.94
N PHE A 453 3.50 -2.66 6.51
CA PHE A 453 2.54 -2.24 5.49
C PHE A 453 2.89 -2.82 4.10
N LEU A 454 4.18 -2.97 3.78
CA LEU A 454 4.61 -3.63 2.54
C LEU A 454 4.13 -5.09 2.49
N GLN A 455 4.25 -5.85 3.58
CA GLN A 455 3.72 -7.22 3.63
C GLN A 455 2.20 -7.28 3.44
N PHE A 456 1.47 -6.29 3.96
CA PHE A 456 0.03 -6.20 3.70
C PHE A 456 -0.26 -5.99 2.22
N ILE A 457 0.41 -5.04 1.57
CA ILE A 457 0.21 -4.78 0.14
C ILE A 457 0.64 -5.99 -0.72
N ASP A 458 1.70 -6.72 -0.34
CA ASP A 458 2.07 -7.99 -0.98
C ASP A 458 0.93 -9.01 -0.83
N CYS A 459 0.38 -9.22 0.38
CA CYS A 459 -0.78 -10.09 0.57
C CYS A 459 -2.00 -9.69 -0.30
N VAL A 460 -2.25 -8.39 -0.47
CA VAL A 460 -3.29 -7.87 -1.37
C VAL A 460 -2.97 -8.24 -2.81
N TRP A 461 -1.73 -8.06 -3.26
CA TRP A 461 -1.27 -8.48 -4.58
C TRP A 461 -1.43 -10.00 -4.80
N GLN A 462 -1.12 -10.85 -3.82
CA GLN A 462 -1.38 -12.29 -3.92
C GLN A 462 -2.87 -12.58 -4.16
N MET A 463 -3.77 -11.85 -3.51
CA MET A 463 -5.21 -12.00 -3.74
C MET A 463 -5.63 -11.50 -5.12
N THR A 464 -5.07 -10.40 -5.65
CA THR A 464 -5.40 -9.95 -7.02
C THR A 464 -4.94 -10.95 -8.08
N LYS A 465 -3.85 -11.69 -7.80
CA LYS A 465 -3.35 -12.77 -8.67
C LYS A 465 -4.27 -13.98 -8.67
N GLN A 466 -4.78 -14.39 -7.51
CA GLN A 466 -5.71 -15.52 -7.39
C GLN A 466 -7.14 -15.17 -7.83
N PHE A 467 -7.54 -13.89 -7.74
CA PHE A 467 -8.88 -13.41 -8.11
C PHE A 467 -8.82 -12.20 -9.07
N PRO A 468 -8.44 -12.41 -10.35
CA PRO A 468 -8.15 -11.31 -11.29
C PRO A 468 -9.30 -10.35 -11.58
N ALA A 469 -10.55 -10.76 -11.34
CA ALA A 469 -11.75 -9.96 -11.59
C ALA A 469 -12.36 -9.35 -10.30
N ALA A 470 -11.84 -9.66 -9.12
CA ALA A 470 -12.50 -9.30 -7.86
C ALA A 470 -12.11 -7.92 -7.31
N PHE A 471 -11.05 -7.31 -7.83
CA PHE A 471 -10.53 -6.02 -7.39
C PHE A 471 -10.62 -4.99 -8.50
N GLU A 472 -11.13 -3.80 -8.17
CA GLU A 472 -11.28 -2.68 -9.12
C GLU A 472 -9.93 -2.05 -9.44
N PHE A 473 -8.97 -2.11 -8.54
CA PHE A 473 -7.63 -1.60 -8.74
C PHE A 473 -6.70 -2.62 -9.41
N ASN A 474 -5.73 -2.14 -10.17
CA ASN A 474 -4.69 -2.93 -10.82
C ASN A 474 -3.38 -2.95 -9.99
N GLU A 475 -2.36 -3.64 -10.51
CA GLU A 475 -1.05 -3.73 -9.85
C GLU A 475 -0.35 -2.36 -9.73
N LEU A 476 -0.53 -1.46 -10.71
CA LEU A 476 0.08 -0.14 -10.68
C LEU A 476 -0.41 0.68 -9.47
N PHE A 477 -1.69 0.55 -9.10
CA PHE A 477 -2.23 1.18 -7.90
C PHE A 477 -1.47 0.76 -6.63
N LEU A 478 -1.22 -0.55 -6.47
CA LEU A 478 -0.51 -1.08 -5.31
C LEU A 478 0.96 -0.63 -5.28
N ILE A 479 1.64 -0.65 -6.43
CA ILE A 479 3.03 -0.15 -6.55
C ILE A 479 3.09 1.36 -6.24
N THR A 480 2.14 2.15 -6.73
CA THR A 480 2.06 3.60 -6.50
C THR A 480 1.89 3.92 -5.01
N ILE A 481 1.07 3.14 -4.30
CA ILE A 481 0.95 3.25 -2.84
C ILE A 481 2.29 3.01 -2.15
N LEU A 482 3.04 1.98 -2.57
CA LEU A 482 4.34 1.65 -1.97
C LEU A 482 5.44 2.65 -2.31
N ASP A 483 5.42 3.25 -3.50
CA ASP A 483 6.36 4.32 -3.86
C ASP A 483 6.13 5.56 -2.98
N HIS A 484 4.86 5.91 -2.78
CA HIS A 484 4.45 7.04 -1.96
C HIS A 484 4.41 6.77 -0.46
N LEU A 485 4.54 5.51 -0.03
CA LEU A 485 4.87 5.16 1.35
C LEU A 485 6.23 5.74 1.76
N TYR A 486 7.19 5.77 0.83
CA TYR A 486 8.55 6.23 1.10
C TYR A 486 8.82 7.65 0.63
N SER A 487 8.18 8.12 -0.45
CA SER A 487 8.58 9.35 -1.12
C SER A 487 8.41 10.62 -0.27
N CYS A 488 7.50 10.62 0.72
CA CYS A 488 7.11 11.81 1.47
C CYS A 488 6.67 12.98 0.58
N LEU A 489 6.08 12.66 -0.59
CA LEU A 489 5.46 13.67 -1.48
C LEU A 489 4.07 14.08 -0.97
N PHE A 490 3.35 13.11 -0.40
CA PHE A 490 2.01 13.28 0.16
C PHE A 490 2.04 13.11 1.68
N GLY A 491 1.07 13.70 2.38
CA GLY A 491 0.92 13.55 3.82
C GLY A 491 0.28 12.24 4.27
N THR A 492 -0.26 11.44 3.34
CA THR A 492 -1.11 10.27 3.64
C THR A 492 -0.46 9.33 4.66
N PHE A 493 0.81 8.98 4.49
CA PHE A 493 1.52 8.04 5.36
C PHE A 493 2.44 8.70 6.40
N LEU A 494 2.30 10.00 6.66
CA LEU A 494 3.09 10.68 7.70
C LEU A 494 2.49 10.48 9.11
N CYS A 495 3.33 10.72 10.13
CA CYS A 495 3.02 10.56 11.56
C CYS A 495 2.73 9.09 11.96
N ASN A 496 2.37 8.86 13.23
CA ASN A 496 2.13 7.53 13.79
C ASN A 496 0.67 7.27 14.22
N CYS A 497 -0.15 8.30 14.39
CA CYS A 497 -1.57 8.16 14.74
C CYS A 497 -2.41 9.39 14.33
N GLU A 498 -3.74 9.26 14.41
CA GLU A 498 -4.68 10.35 14.08
C GLU A 498 -4.40 11.62 14.91
N LYS A 499 -4.13 11.48 16.22
CA LYS A 499 -3.83 12.61 17.11
C LYS A 499 -2.61 13.42 16.65
N GLU A 500 -1.52 12.75 16.28
CA GLU A 500 -0.32 13.41 15.74
C GLU A 500 -0.63 14.14 14.43
N ARG A 501 -1.41 13.51 13.54
CA ARG A 501 -1.77 14.10 12.24
C ARG A 501 -2.62 15.36 12.38
N LEU A 502 -3.52 15.39 13.38
CA LEU A 502 -4.28 16.59 13.73
C LEU A 502 -3.38 17.69 14.27
N LYS A 503 -2.45 17.35 15.17
CA LYS A 503 -1.50 18.31 15.74
C LYS A 503 -0.62 18.95 14.67
N GLU A 504 -0.14 18.16 13.71
CA GLU A 504 0.69 18.63 12.59
C GLU A 504 -0.14 19.23 11.45
N GLU A 505 -1.47 19.25 11.58
CA GLU A 505 -2.41 19.77 10.57
C GLU A 505 -2.19 19.16 9.17
N VAL A 506 -1.90 17.86 9.13
CA VAL A 506 -1.47 17.17 7.89
C VAL A 506 -2.50 17.36 6.76
N SER A 507 -3.78 17.27 7.06
CA SER A 507 -4.86 17.37 6.07
C SER A 507 -5.05 18.77 5.47
N THR A 508 -4.57 19.82 6.13
CA THR A 508 -4.66 21.20 5.63
C THR A 508 -3.34 21.69 5.05
N LYS A 509 -2.20 21.16 5.52
CA LYS A 509 -0.85 21.59 5.12
C LYS A 509 -0.19 20.71 4.06
N THR A 510 -0.77 19.56 3.74
CA THR A 510 -0.20 18.63 2.75
C THR A 510 -1.26 18.12 1.79
N VAL A 511 -0.82 17.52 0.68
CA VAL A 511 -1.71 16.86 -0.29
C VAL A 511 -1.87 15.39 0.08
N SER A 512 -3.08 14.84 -0.08
CA SER A 512 -3.37 13.41 0.05
C SER A 512 -2.95 12.65 -1.22
N LEU A 513 -2.37 11.47 -1.07
CA LEU A 513 -2.12 10.54 -2.17
C LEU A 513 -3.41 10.23 -2.95
N TRP A 514 -4.54 10.12 -2.26
CA TRP A 514 -5.83 9.83 -2.88
C TRP A 514 -6.31 10.99 -3.77
N SER A 515 -5.85 12.22 -3.54
CA SER A 515 -6.11 13.35 -4.45
C SER A 515 -5.48 13.08 -5.83
N TYR A 516 -4.25 12.56 -5.82
CA TYR A 516 -3.53 12.21 -7.04
C TYR A 516 -4.18 11.00 -7.72
N ILE A 517 -4.38 9.90 -7.00
CA ILE A 517 -4.94 8.67 -7.56
C ILE A 517 -6.32 8.90 -8.17
N ASN A 518 -7.23 9.50 -7.41
CA ASN A 518 -8.62 9.71 -7.84
C ASN A 518 -8.76 10.77 -8.95
N SER A 519 -7.71 11.54 -9.26
CA SER A 519 -7.72 12.46 -10.40
C SER A 519 -7.39 11.76 -11.74
N GLN A 520 -7.02 10.48 -11.72
CA GLN A 520 -6.61 9.70 -12.91
C GLN A 520 -6.91 8.20 -12.72
N LEU A 521 -8.16 7.88 -12.35
CA LEU A 521 -8.62 6.51 -12.08
C LEU A 521 -8.38 5.53 -13.24
N GLU A 522 -8.38 6.01 -14.48
CA GLU A 522 -8.11 5.23 -15.68
C GLU A 522 -6.74 4.52 -15.70
N GLU A 523 -5.74 5.06 -14.99
CA GLU A 523 -4.41 4.43 -14.86
C GLU A 523 -4.43 3.26 -13.87
N PHE A 524 -5.36 3.30 -12.92
CA PHE A 524 -5.39 2.42 -11.75
C PHE A 524 -6.51 1.38 -11.83
N THR A 525 -7.44 1.52 -12.76
CA THR A 525 -8.59 0.64 -12.89
C THR A 525 -8.20 -0.67 -13.58
N ASN A 526 -8.73 -1.77 -13.06
CA ASN A 526 -8.66 -3.10 -13.63
C ASN A 526 -9.81 -3.30 -14.64
N PRO A 527 -9.54 -3.46 -15.94
CA PRO A 527 -10.59 -3.67 -16.95
C PRO A 527 -11.38 -4.95 -16.76
N PHE A 528 -10.86 -5.93 -16.01
CA PHE A 528 -11.53 -7.20 -15.74
C PHE A 528 -12.40 -7.18 -14.49
N TYR A 529 -12.44 -6.05 -13.77
CA TYR A 529 -13.22 -5.94 -12.54
C TYR A 529 -14.70 -6.21 -12.78
N VAL A 530 -15.25 -7.09 -11.94
CA VAL A 530 -16.66 -7.41 -11.83
C VAL A 530 -17.07 -7.24 -10.37
N ASN A 531 -18.10 -6.44 -10.12
CA ASN A 531 -18.65 -6.27 -8.79
C ASN A 531 -19.53 -7.48 -8.42
N TYR A 532 -18.94 -8.47 -7.77
CA TYR A 532 -19.67 -9.56 -7.12
C TYR A 532 -20.07 -9.14 -5.71
N GLU A 533 -21.26 -8.54 -5.58
CA GLU A 533 -21.80 -8.18 -4.27
C GLU A 533 -21.87 -9.39 -3.34
N ASN A 534 -21.41 -9.21 -2.10
CA ASN A 534 -21.46 -10.21 -1.03
C ASN A 534 -20.68 -11.52 -1.29
N HIS A 535 -19.82 -11.59 -2.31
CA HIS A 535 -19.01 -12.79 -2.56
C HIS A 535 -17.73 -12.78 -1.73
N VAL A 536 -17.60 -13.69 -0.76
CA VAL A 536 -16.41 -13.83 0.07
C VAL A 536 -15.26 -14.51 -0.69
N LEU A 537 -14.04 -13.97 -0.54
CA LEU A 537 -12.84 -14.54 -1.15
C LEU A 537 -12.05 -15.38 -0.15
N TYR A 538 -11.67 -16.59 -0.54
CA TYR A 538 -10.78 -17.46 0.25
C TYR A 538 -9.50 -17.75 -0.54
N PRO A 539 -8.46 -16.91 -0.43
CA PRO A 539 -7.19 -17.21 -1.07
C PRO A 539 -6.56 -18.49 -0.52
N VAL A 540 -5.89 -19.22 -1.40
CA VAL A 540 -5.11 -20.40 -1.03
C VAL A 540 -3.78 -19.95 -0.44
N ALA A 541 -3.68 -20.02 0.89
CA ALA A 541 -2.47 -19.69 1.65
C ALA A 541 -1.47 -20.87 1.67
N SER A 542 -0.94 -21.22 0.49
CA SER A 542 0.06 -22.28 0.30
C SER A 542 1.26 -21.74 -0.47
N LEU A 543 2.49 -22.12 -0.10
CA LEU A 543 3.70 -21.73 -0.84
C LEU A 543 3.64 -22.09 -2.33
N ASN A 544 2.87 -23.12 -2.70
CA ASN A 544 2.68 -23.53 -4.10
C ASN A 544 1.79 -22.59 -4.91
N HIS A 545 1.06 -21.68 -4.25
CA HIS A 545 0.12 -20.74 -4.85
C HIS A 545 0.54 -19.27 -4.66
N LEU A 546 1.60 -19.03 -3.88
CA LEU A 546 2.14 -17.70 -3.70
C LEU A 546 3.30 -17.48 -4.66
N GLU A 547 3.35 -16.27 -5.23
CA GLU A 547 4.39 -15.86 -6.16
C GLU A 547 5.29 -14.81 -5.50
N LEU A 548 6.57 -14.76 -5.86
CA LEU A 548 7.37 -13.59 -5.54
C LEU A 548 6.90 -12.42 -6.43
N TRP A 549 6.62 -11.26 -5.83
CA TRP A 549 6.17 -10.08 -6.58
C TRP A 549 7.31 -9.42 -7.38
N VAL A 550 7.64 -10.02 -8.53
CA VAL A 550 8.75 -9.62 -9.42
C VAL A 550 8.65 -8.15 -9.82
N ASN A 551 7.45 -7.70 -10.18
CA ASN A 551 7.18 -6.32 -10.64
C ASN A 551 7.39 -5.25 -9.56
N TYR A 552 7.52 -5.64 -8.29
CA TYR A 552 7.92 -4.74 -7.21
C TYR A 552 9.37 -4.98 -6.77
N TYR A 553 9.70 -6.22 -6.38
CA TYR A 553 10.99 -6.52 -5.76
C TYR A 553 12.18 -6.52 -6.73
N ILE A 554 11.95 -6.80 -8.02
CA ILE A 554 12.99 -6.96 -9.04
C ILE A 554 12.87 -5.89 -10.14
N ARG A 555 11.98 -4.92 -9.94
CA ARG A 555 11.62 -3.92 -10.96
C ARG A 555 12.77 -3.04 -11.45
N TRP A 556 13.92 -3.05 -10.79
CA TRP A 556 15.09 -2.27 -11.20
C TRP A 556 15.96 -2.97 -12.25
N ASN A 557 15.83 -4.29 -12.42
CA ASN A 557 16.58 -5.03 -13.42
C ASN A 557 15.89 -4.89 -14.79
N PRO A 558 16.51 -4.22 -15.79
CA PRO A 558 15.89 -4.01 -17.10
C PRO A 558 15.56 -5.30 -17.84
N ARG A 559 16.26 -6.41 -17.55
CA ARG A 559 16.04 -7.71 -18.21
C ARG A 559 14.83 -8.47 -17.68
N MET A 560 14.36 -8.12 -16.48
CA MET A 560 13.21 -8.76 -15.82
C MET A 560 11.91 -7.98 -16.04
N ARG A 561 11.97 -6.86 -16.75
CA ARG A 561 10.81 -6.00 -17.02
C ARG A 561 10.03 -6.52 -18.23
N PRO A 562 8.69 -6.46 -18.20
CA PRO A 562 7.88 -6.57 -19.41
C PRO A 562 8.32 -5.53 -20.45
N GLN A 563 8.44 -5.92 -21.71
CA GLN A 563 8.80 -5.02 -22.82
C GLN A 563 7.77 -3.90 -23.01
N VAL A 564 6.49 -4.19 -22.72
CA VAL A 564 5.40 -3.22 -22.75
C VAL A 564 4.85 -3.07 -21.33
N PRO A 565 4.66 -1.83 -20.82
CA PRO A 565 4.12 -1.62 -19.50
C PRO A 565 2.69 -2.15 -19.39
N ILE A 566 2.45 -3.08 -18.45
CA ILE A 566 1.17 -3.77 -18.29
C ILE A 566 0.00 -2.78 -18.12
N HIS A 567 0.19 -1.71 -17.35
CA HIS A 567 -0.85 -0.70 -17.11
C HIS A 567 -1.30 0.04 -18.38
N GLN A 568 -0.43 0.24 -19.37
CA GLN A 568 -0.81 0.85 -20.65
C GLN A 568 -1.77 -0.07 -21.39
N ASN A 569 -1.47 -1.37 -21.45
CA ASN A 569 -2.37 -2.36 -22.03
C ASN A 569 -3.72 -2.40 -21.27
N LEU A 570 -3.71 -2.32 -19.92
CA LEU A 570 -4.95 -2.28 -19.14
C LEU A 570 -5.78 -1.03 -19.46
N LYS A 571 -5.14 0.12 -19.64
CA LYS A 571 -5.80 1.37 -20.03
C LYS A 571 -6.42 1.28 -21.43
N GLU A 572 -5.71 0.70 -22.39
CA GLU A 572 -6.23 0.43 -23.73
C GLU A 572 -7.44 -0.52 -23.68
N LEU A 573 -7.36 -1.57 -22.86
CA LEU A 573 -8.48 -2.50 -22.64
C LEU A 573 -9.70 -1.80 -22.02
N LEU A 574 -9.51 -0.84 -21.12
CA LEU A 574 -10.61 -0.02 -20.59
C LEU A 574 -11.28 0.82 -21.69
N ALA A 575 -10.49 1.41 -22.59
CA ALA A 575 -11.03 2.15 -23.72
C ALA A 575 -11.86 1.24 -24.65
N ILE A 576 -11.32 0.07 -25.00
CA ILE A 576 -12.01 -0.94 -25.82
C ILE A 576 -13.29 -1.42 -25.13
N ARG A 577 -13.24 -1.72 -23.82
CA ARG A 577 -14.41 -2.13 -23.03
C ARG A 577 -15.51 -1.07 -23.10
N THR A 578 -15.15 0.20 -22.95
CA THR A 578 -16.09 1.33 -23.00
C THR A 578 -16.76 1.43 -24.37
N GLU A 579 -15.99 1.30 -25.46
CA GLU A 579 -16.52 1.30 -26.83
C GLU A 579 -17.47 0.14 -27.08
N LEU A 580 -17.09 -1.07 -26.68
CA LEU A 580 -17.91 -2.27 -26.82
C LEU A 580 -19.21 -2.16 -26.02
N GLN A 581 -19.15 -1.64 -24.80
CA GLN A 581 -20.33 -1.45 -23.95
C GLN A 581 -21.33 -0.47 -24.58
N LYS A 582 -20.84 0.66 -25.11
CA LYS A 582 -21.66 1.60 -25.87
C LYS A 582 -22.33 0.94 -27.09
N LYS A 583 -21.57 0.13 -27.84
CA LYS A 583 -22.10 -0.59 -29.02
C LYS A 583 -23.19 -1.60 -28.63
N VAL A 584 -23.04 -2.28 -27.49
CA VAL A 584 -24.08 -3.18 -26.95
C VAL A 584 -25.35 -2.40 -26.61
N GLU A 585 -25.22 -1.27 -25.92
CA GLU A 585 -26.36 -0.42 -25.57
C GLU A 585 -27.09 0.14 -26.80
N ASP A 586 -26.34 0.56 -27.82
CA ASP A 586 -26.90 1.03 -29.09
C ASP A 586 -27.66 -0.10 -29.81
N LEU A 587 -27.08 -1.30 -29.91
CA LEU A 587 -27.73 -2.48 -30.50
C LEU A 587 -28.98 -2.92 -29.71
N GLN A 588 -28.95 -2.83 -28.38
CA GLN A 588 -30.12 -3.11 -27.53
C GLN A 588 -31.24 -2.10 -27.76
N ARG A 589 -30.91 -0.81 -27.91
CA ARG A 589 -31.88 0.23 -28.28
C ARG A 589 -32.48 -0.01 -29.66
N GLU A 590 -31.68 -0.40 -30.66
CA GLU A 590 -32.16 -0.77 -32.00
C GLU A 590 -33.10 -1.98 -31.97
N ALA A 591 -32.73 -3.03 -31.23
CA ALA A 591 -33.55 -4.23 -31.08
C ALA A 591 -34.90 -3.93 -30.40
N ALA A 592 -34.89 -3.12 -29.34
CA ALA A 592 -36.11 -2.66 -28.66
C ALA A 592 -37.02 -1.88 -29.61
N THR A 593 -36.45 -0.96 -30.41
CA THR A 593 -37.20 -0.16 -31.38
C THR A 593 -37.86 -1.04 -32.45
N ARG A 594 -37.13 -2.04 -32.98
CA ARG A 594 -37.66 -3.01 -33.94
C ARG A 594 -38.77 -3.89 -33.36
N SER A 595 -38.69 -4.24 -32.08
CA SER A 595 -39.73 -5.01 -31.40
C SER A 595 -41.04 -4.23 -31.29
N ILE A 596 -40.96 -2.93 -31.01
CA ILE A 596 -42.12 -2.03 -30.91
C ILE A 596 -42.76 -1.78 -32.28
N SER A 597 -41.96 -1.61 -33.34
CA SER A 597 -42.51 -1.49 -34.71
C SER A 597 -43.19 -2.77 -35.19
N SER A 598 -42.74 -3.94 -34.72
CA SER A 598 -43.35 -5.24 -35.09
C SER A 598 -44.66 -5.55 -34.34
N SER A 599 -44.91 -4.91 -33.21
CA SER A 599 -46.15 -5.08 -32.43
C SER A 599 -47.27 -4.13 -32.85
N SER A 600 -46.93 -2.98 -33.45
CA SER A 600 -47.91 -2.04 -34.04
C SER A 600 -48.52 -2.52 -35.36
N ASP A 601 -47.91 -3.50 -36.05
CA ASP A 601 -48.40 -4.04 -37.32
C ASP A 601 -49.33 -5.27 -37.18
N ARG A 602 -49.70 -5.69 -35.95
CA ARG A 602 -50.79 -6.66 -35.75
C ARG A 602 -52.16 -5.99 -35.71
N GLY A 603 -52.49 -5.28 -36.79
CA GLY A 603 -53.87 -4.95 -37.16
C GLY A 603 -54.54 -6.12 -37.87
N SER A 604 -55.56 -6.69 -37.22
CA SER A 604 -56.64 -7.53 -37.79
C SER A 604 -56.25 -8.59 -38.85
N SER A 605 -56.20 -9.86 -38.44
CA SER A 605 -56.40 -10.99 -39.36
C SER A 605 -57.77 -11.65 -39.10
N PRO A 606 -58.53 -12.00 -40.16
CA PRO A 606 -59.91 -12.47 -40.04
C PRO A 606 -59.98 -13.93 -39.55
N SER A 607 -61.11 -14.24 -38.94
CA SER A 607 -61.52 -15.56 -38.47
C SER A 607 -61.56 -16.59 -39.60
N HIS A 608 -60.80 -17.67 -39.46
CA HIS A 608 -61.11 -18.94 -40.11
C HIS A 608 -61.07 -20.11 -39.12
N SER A 609 -62.13 -20.90 -39.21
CA SER A 609 -62.53 -22.04 -38.39
C SER A 609 -62.01 -23.38 -38.93
N ALA A 610 -61.85 -24.34 -38.00
CA ALA A 610 -61.67 -25.81 -38.15
C ALA A 610 -60.32 -26.29 -38.75
N THR A 611 -59.63 -27.33 -38.25
CA THR A 611 -60.05 -28.59 -37.59
C THR A 611 -58.83 -29.22 -36.85
N PRO A 612 -59.01 -30.08 -35.81
CA PRO A 612 -57.89 -30.65 -35.06
C PRO A 612 -57.42 -31.98 -35.65
N VAL A 613 -56.10 -32.18 -35.73
CA VAL A 613 -55.50 -33.49 -36.03
C VAL A 613 -54.87 -34.03 -34.75
N HIS A 614 -55.53 -35.04 -34.19
CA HIS A 614 -54.98 -35.96 -33.20
C HIS A 614 -53.73 -36.63 -33.77
N THR A 615 -52.68 -36.78 -32.95
CA THR A 615 -51.76 -37.90 -33.13
C THR A 615 -51.35 -38.41 -31.75
N SER A 616 -51.77 -39.63 -31.48
CA SER A 616 -51.29 -40.49 -30.40
C SER A 616 -50.70 -41.72 -31.06
N VAL A 617 -49.43 -42.01 -30.76
CA VAL A 617 -48.92 -43.35 -30.42
C VAL A 617 -47.87 -43.15 -29.34
#